data_AF-A0A9W8A2X2-F1
#
_entry.id   AF-A0A9W8A2X2-F1
#
_cell.length_a   1.000
_cell.length_b   1.000
_cell.length_c   1.000
_cell.angle_alpha   90.00
_cell.angle_beta   90.00
_cell.angle_gamma   90.00
#
_symmetry.space_group_name_H-M   'P 1'
#
loop_
_entity.id
_entity.type
_entity.pdbx_description
1 polymer ?
#
loop_
_entity_poly.entity_id
_entity_poly.type
_entity_poly.pdbx_seq_one_letter_code
_entity_poly.pdbx_strand_id
1 'polypeptide(L)' 'MDHTKNVRNMSVIAHVDHGKSTLTDSLVSKAGIISSAKAGEARFTDTRADEQE' A
#
# COMPACT_ATOMS: atom_id res chain seq x y z
N MET A 1 -11.28 8.71 -18.67
CA MET A 1 -11.32 7.44 -17.91
C MET A 1 -12.38 6.59 -18.59
N ASP A 2 -12.00 5.88 -19.65
CA ASP A 2 -12.97 5.46 -20.66
C ASP A 2 -13.45 4.01 -20.46
N HIS A 3 -12.81 3.28 -19.54
CA HIS A 3 -13.14 1.89 -19.19
C HIS A 3 -13.50 1.74 -17.69
N THR A 4 -14.55 2.42 -17.24
CA THR A 4 -15.01 2.40 -15.84
C THR A 4 -15.32 0.98 -15.33
N LYS A 5 -15.73 0.05 -16.21
CA LYS A 5 -15.99 -1.36 -15.87
C LYS A 5 -14.74 -2.10 -15.34
N ASN A 6 -13.54 -1.61 -15.64
CA ASN A 6 -12.28 -2.22 -15.22
C ASN A 6 -11.68 -1.54 -13.98
N VAL A 7 -12.29 -0.46 -13.49
CA VAL A 7 -11.81 0.26 -12.31
C VAL A 7 -12.39 -0.38 -11.05
N ARG A 8 -11.53 -0.69 -10.08
CA ARG A 8 -11.92 -1.21 -8.77
C ARG A 8 -11.44 -0.25 -7.68
N ASN A 9 -12.40 0.46 -7.08
CA ASN A 9 -12.14 1.28 -5.91
C ASN A 9 -12.26 0.40 -4.66
N MET A 10 -11.19 0.32 -3.86
CA MET A 10 -11.14 -0.49 -2.65
C MET A 10 -10.30 0.19 -1.58
N SER A 11 -10.51 -0.21 -0.32
CA SER A 11 -9.72 0.24 0.83
C SER A 11 -9.34 -0.96 1.69
N VAL A 12 -8.25 -0.81 2.46
CA VAL A 12 -7.80 -1.79 3.44
C VAL A 12 -8.07 -1.22 4.82
N ILE A 13 -8.85 -1.94 5.64
CA ILE A 13 -9.17 -1.56 7.02
C ILE A 13 -8.66 -2.69 7.91
N ALA A 14 -7.83 -2.35 8.89
CA ALA A 14 -7.33 -3.30 9.88
C ALA A 14 -7.10 -2.57 11.21
N HIS A 15 -7.00 -3.36 12.29
CA HIS A 15 -6.55 -2.85 13.57
C HIS A 15 -5.08 -2.40 13.50
N VAL A 16 -4.64 -1.62 14.49
CA VAL A 16 -3.23 -1.20 14.60
C VAL A 16 -2.35 -2.47 14.67
N ASP A 17 -1.18 -2.42 14.03
CA ASP A 17 -0.20 -3.52 13.94
C ASP A 17 -0.66 -4.81 13.25
N HIS A 18 -1.79 -4.81 12.55
CA HIS A 18 -2.26 -5.97 11.77
C HIS A 18 -1.68 -6.04 10.34
N GLY A 19 -0.59 -5.31 10.06
CA GLY A 19 0.10 -5.40 8.78
C GLY A 19 -0.62 -4.73 7.59
N LYS A 20 -1.49 -3.74 7.84
CA LYS A 20 -2.17 -2.94 6.80
C LYS A 20 -1.19 -2.32 5.81
N SER A 21 -0.15 -1.67 6.32
CA SER A 21 0.86 -0.98 5.51
C SER A 21 1.73 -1.98 4.75
N THR A 22 2.13 -3.10 5.39
CA THR A 22 2.88 -4.19 4.74
C THR A 22 2.11 -4.82 3.58
N LEU A 23 0.81 -5.07 3.75
CA LEU A 23 -0.04 -5.62 2.69
C LEU A 23 -0.16 -4.64 1.52
N THR A 24 -0.38 -3.35 1.82
CA THR A 24 -0.57 -2.32 0.80
C THR A 24 0.71 -2.11 0.00
N ASP A 25 1.86 -2.02 0.66
CA ASP A 25 3.17 -1.92 -0.01
C ASP A 25 3.47 -3.13 -0.91
N SER A 26 3.10 -4.34 -0.47
CA SER A 26 3.26 -5.55 -1.27
C SER A 26 2.44 -5.51 -2.56
N LEU A 27 1.20 -4.99 -2.49
CA LEU A 27 0.33 -4.81 -3.67
C LEU A 27 0.89 -3.75 -4.62
N VAL A 28 1.33 -2.61 -4.09
CA VAL A 28 1.90 -1.50 -4.88
C VAL A 28 3.22 -1.93 -5.54
N SER A 29 4.04 -2.72 -4.84
CA SER A 29 5.27 -3.28 -5.38
C SER A 29 4.99 -4.30 -6.48
N LYS A 30 4.03 -5.20 -6.27
CA LYS A 30 3.63 -6.18 -7.30
C LYS A 30 3.00 -5.53 -8.53
N ALA A 31 2.37 -4.36 -8.36
CA ALA A 31 1.89 -3.53 -9.47
C ALA A 31 3.02 -2.80 -10.23
N GLY A 32 4.27 -2.91 -9.78
CA GLY A 32 5.43 -2.28 -10.40
C GLY A 32 5.55 -0.78 -10.14
N ILE A 33 4.79 -0.24 -9.19
CA ILE A 33 4.77 1.20 -8.86
C ILE A 33 5.95 1.55 -7.93
N ILE A 34 6.36 0.61 -7.06
CA ILE A 34 7.55 0.76 -6.19
C ILE A 34 8.50 -0.42 -6.37
N SER A 35 9.81 -0.19 -6.22
CA SER A 35 10.82 -1.25 -6.27
C SER A 35 10.60 -2.26 -5.13
N SER A 36 10.72 -3.55 -5.42
CA SER A 36 10.56 -4.63 -4.43
C SER A 36 11.49 -4.47 -3.21
N ALA A 37 12.67 -3.90 -3.41
CA ALA A 37 13.63 -3.60 -2.34
C ALA A 37 13.14 -2.53 -1.34
N LYS A 38 12.10 -1.76 -1.68
CA LYS A 38 11.48 -0.75 -0.80
C LYS A 38 10.12 -1.18 -0.26
N ALA A 39 9.60 -2.32 -0.70
CA ALA A 39 8.30 -2.81 -0.29
C ALA A 39 8.36 -3.29 1.17
N GLY A 40 7.54 -2.70 2.05
CA GLY A 40 7.46 -3.08 3.47
C GLY A 40 8.49 -2.41 4.38
N GLU A 41 9.69 -2.09 3.89
CA GLU A 41 10.71 -1.37 4.68
C GLU A 41 10.47 0.14 4.69
N ALA A 42 10.09 0.71 3.55
CA ALA A 42 9.83 2.14 3.43
C ALA A 42 8.46 2.56 3.99
N ARG A 43 7.58 1.59 4.31
CA ARG A 43 6.17 1.81 4.70
C ARG A 43 5.57 2.93 3.85
N PHE A 44 5.62 2.79 2.52
CA PHE A 44 5.46 3.92 1.59
C PHE A 44 4.09 4.60 1.71
N THR A 45 3.08 3.86 2.18
CA THR A 45 1.74 4.38 2.45
C THR A 45 1.61 5.18 3.75
N ASP A 46 2.58 5.07 4.64
CA ASP A 46 2.60 5.71 5.95
C ASP A 46 3.27 7.08 5.79
N THR A 47 2.45 8.12 5.68
CA THR A 47 2.90 9.49 5.35
C THR A 47 3.20 10.33 6.58
N ARG A 48 2.86 9.83 7.76
CA ARG A 48 3.12 10.51 9.03
C ARG A 48 4.37 9.94 9.70
N ALA A 49 5.13 10.81 10.36
CA ALA A 49 6.37 10.43 11.02
C ALA A 49 6.16 9.42 12.17
N ASP A 50 5.03 9.49 12.87
CA ASP A 50 4.68 8.57 13.97
C ASP A 50 4.30 7.16 13.48
N GLU A 51 3.96 6.99 12.20
CA GLU A 51 3.68 5.68 11.60
C GLU A 51 4.94 5.02 11.03
N GLN A 52 6.06 5.75 10.92
CA GLN A 52 7.34 5.27 10.37
C GLN A 52 8.37 4.85 11.44
N GLU A 53 8.14 5.18 12.71
CA GLU A 53 8.87 4.63 13.87
C GLU A 53 8.52 3.15 14.08
#